data_AF-A0A355FKN3-F1
#
_entry.id   AF-A0A355FKN3-F1
#
_cell.length_a   1.000
_cell.length_b   1.000
_cell.length_c   1.000
_cell.angle_alpha   90.00
_cell.angle_beta   90.00
_cell.angle_gamma   90.00
#
_symmetry.space_group_name_H-M   'P 1'
#
loop_
_entity.id
_entity.type
_entity.pdbx_description
1 polymer ?
#
loop_
_entity_poly.entity_id
_entity_poly.type
_entity_poly.pdbx_seq_one_letter_code
_entity_poly.pdbx_strand_id
1 'polypeptide(L)'
;MTITYIDHKVRRYLIELSRQRINQTVTYQQLSDDCDLGLNMRENPHDRKIIGRILGDISAFEFENGRPLLSSLVLRAGDNYEGDGFYKLAEELGFGSWKRLKKEGTFEIEQMKKCIEFWTNNSNYHKYKEV
;
A
#
# COMPACT_ATOMS: atom_id res chain seq x y z
N MET A 1 -0.72 -13.76 -10.14
CA MET A 1 0.40 -13.97 -9.20
C MET A 1 -0.09 -14.57 -7.88
N THR A 2 0.76 -15.24 -7.10
CA THR A 2 0.47 -15.67 -5.71
C THR A 2 1.36 -14.91 -4.74
N ILE A 3 0.82 -14.37 -3.65
CA ILE A 3 1.57 -13.65 -2.62
C ILE A 3 1.94 -14.57 -1.44
N THR A 4 2.92 -14.19 -0.64
CA THR A 4 3.41 -14.98 0.50
C THR A 4 2.50 -14.86 1.73
N TYR A 5 2.74 -15.70 2.76
CA TYR A 5 2.02 -15.61 4.03
C TYR A 5 2.18 -14.24 4.72
N ILE A 6 3.38 -13.66 4.69
CA ILE A 6 3.66 -12.33 5.25
C ILE A 6 2.86 -11.27 4.48
N ASP A 7 2.82 -11.39 3.15
CA ASP A 7 2.07 -10.46 2.31
C ASP A 7 0.57 -10.52 2.62
N HIS A 8 0.00 -11.71 2.87
CA HIS A 8 -1.39 -11.82 3.31
C HIS A 8 -1.66 -11.15 4.66
N LYS A 9 -0.73 -11.21 5.63
CA LYS A 9 -0.86 -10.51 6.92
C LYS A 9 -0.94 -8.99 6.71
N VAL A 10 0.03 -8.44 5.98
CA VAL A 10 0.11 -7.00 5.68
C VAL A 10 -1.08 -6.54 4.84
N ARG A 11 -1.47 -7.34 3.84
CA ARG A 11 -2.64 -7.08 2.99
C ARG A 11 -3.92 -6.97 3.82
N ARG A 12 -4.20 -7.94 4.69
CA ARG A 12 -5.38 -7.89 5.58
C ARG A 12 -5.35 -6.65 6.46
N TYR A 13 -4.20 -6.32 7.06
CA TYR A 13 -4.06 -5.11 7.87
C TYR A 13 -4.45 -3.85 7.09
N LEU A 14 -3.93 -3.68 5.86
CA LEU A 14 -4.24 -2.50 5.03
C LEU A 14 -5.71 -2.46 4.58
N ILE A 15 -6.32 -3.62 4.30
CA ILE A 15 -7.75 -3.71 4.00
C ILE A 15 -8.57 -3.25 5.21
N GLU A 16 -8.27 -3.71 6.42
CA GLU A 16 -8.98 -3.27 7.62
C GLU A 16 -8.76 -1.79 7.91
N LEU A 17 -7.52 -1.30 7.74
CA LEU A 17 -7.19 0.12 7.87
C LEU A 17 -8.03 0.98 6.95
N SER A 18 -8.19 0.57 5.68
CA SER A 18 -8.98 1.30 4.68
C SER A 18 -10.46 1.45 5.07
N ARG A 19 -10.98 0.59 5.96
CA ARG A 19 -12.39 0.57 6.40
C ARG A 19 -12.63 1.37 7.68
N GLN A 20 -11.57 1.89 8.31
CA GLN A 20 -11.72 2.75 9.49
C GLN A 20 -12.43 4.06 9.13
N ARG A 21 -13.11 4.68 10.10
CA ARG A 21 -13.86 5.93 9.87
C ARG A 21 -12.95 7.17 9.78
N ILE A 22 -11.81 7.13 10.44
CA ILE A 22 -10.79 8.18 10.49
C ILE A 22 -9.41 7.50 10.46
N ASN A 23 -8.35 8.25 10.12
CA ASN A 23 -6.96 7.77 10.14
C ASN A 23 -6.71 6.52 9.28
N GLN A 24 -7.18 6.52 8.04
CA GLN A 24 -7.08 5.39 7.10
C GLN A 24 -5.69 5.25 6.44
N THR A 25 -4.66 5.85 7.05
CA THR A 25 -3.27 5.79 6.58
C THR A 25 -2.35 5.35 7.70
N VAL A 26 -1.22 4.76 7.35
CA VAL A 26 -0.24 4.22 8.28
C VAL A 26 1.16 4.61 7.84
N THR A 27 2.09 4.79 8.78
CA THR A 27 3.50 4.98 8.41
C THR A 27 4.21 3.65 8.16
N TYR A 28 5.29 3.64 7.38
CA TYR A 28 6.08 2.41 7.18
C TYR A 28 6.53 1.75 8.49
N GLN A 29 6.93 2.53 9.50
CA GLN A 29 7.34 1.97 10.79
C GLN A 29 6.14 1.39 11.54
N GLN A 30 5.04 2.14 11.63
CA GLN A 30 3.83 1.65 12.30
C GLN A 30 3.28 0.38 11.63
N LEU A 31 3.34 0.30 10.29
CA LEU A 31 2.94 -0.91 9.56
C LEU A 31 3.81 -2.11 9.94
N SER A 32 5.13 -1.91 10.03
CA SER A 32 6.06 -2.94 10.49
C SER A 32 5.72 -3.42 11.90
N ASP A 33 5.47 -2.47 12.81
CA ASP A 33 5.20 -2.76 14.22
C ASP A 33 3.86 -3.49 14.37
N ASP A 34 2.79 -2.99 13.74
CA ASP A 34 1.44 -3.59 13.82
C ASP A 34 1.36 -4.97 13.15
N CYS A 35 2.25 -5.24 12.19
CA CYS A 35 2.35 -6.54 11.52
C CYS A 35 3.48 -7.42 12.07
N ASP A 36 4.12 -7.06 13.18
CA ASP A 36 5.24 -7.79 13.81
C ASP A 36 6.36 -8.17 12.83
N LEU A 37 6.70 -7.28 11.89
CA LEU A 37 7.70 -7.57 10.84
C LEU A 37 9.14 -7.44 11.35
N GLY A 38 9.34 -6.77 12.50
CA GLY A 38 10.67 -6.56 13.09
C GLY A 38 11.60 -5.67 12.26
N LEU A 39 11.04 -4.82 11.39
CA LEU A 39 11.80 -3.96 10.48
C LEU A 39 12.06 -2.58 11.09
N ASN A 40 13.26 -2.04 10.87
CA ASN A 40 13.65 -0.70 11.33
C ASN A 40 13.76 0.28 10.16
N MET A 41 12.75 1.12 9.99
CA MET A 41 12.68 2.10 8.90
C MET A 41 13.66 3.25 9.07
N ARG A 42 14.03 3.58 10.31
CA ARG A 42 14.89 4.73 10.63
C ARG A 42 16.34 4.44 10.26
N GLU A 43 16.86 3.29 10.68
CA GLU A 43 18.30 3.04 10.68
C GLU A 43 18.73 2.05 9.59
N ASN A 44 17.84 1.18 9.11
CA ASN A 44 18.22 0.08 8.24
C ASN A 44 17.71 0.24 6.78
N PRO A 45 18.59 0.58 5.81
CA PRO A 45 18.22 0.65 4.40
C PRO A 45 17.75 -0.69 3.80
N HIS A 46 18.24 -1.81 4.33
CA HIS A 46 17.82 -3.14 3.86
C HIS A 46 16.36 -3.41 4.23
N ASP A 47 15.96 -3.07 5.46
CA ASP A 47 14.59 -3.23 5.94
C ASP A 47 13.60 -2.39 5.12
N ARG A 48 14.00 -1.18 4.72
CA ARG A 48 13.21 -0.35 3.80
C ARG A 48 12.99 -1.01 2.43
N LYS A 49 13.97 -1.80 1.94
CA LYS A 49 13.79 -2.59 0.71
C LYS A 49 12.84 -3.76 0.93
N ILE A 50 12.90 -4.44 2.08
CA ILE A 50 11.99 -5.54 2.42
C ILE A 50 10.54 -5.07 2.42
N ILE A 51 10.22 -4.01 3.19
CA ILE A 51 8.83 -3.52 3.25
C ILE A 51 8.36 -2.98 1.90
N GLY A 52 9.27 -2.35 1.14
CA GLY A 52 8.99 -1.89 -0.22
C GLY A 52 8.61 -3.03 -1.15
N ARG A 53 9.32 -4.16 -1.08
CA ARG A 53 8.99 -5.38 -1.83
C ARG A 53 7.63 -5.94 -1.43
N ILE A 54 7.37 -6.11 -0.13
CA ILE A 54 6.10 -6.63 0.37
C ILE A 54 4.92 -5.79 -0.15
N LEU A 55 5.03 -4.46 -0.04
CA LEU A 55 4.00 -3.54 -0.53
C LEU A 55 3.86 -3.57 -2.05
N GLY A 56 4.98 -3.73 -2.78
CA GLY A 56 5.00 -3.93 -4.22
C GLY A 56 4.26 -5.18 -4.65
N ASP A 57 4.59 -6.33 -4.05
CA ASP A 57 4.01 -7.64 -4.33
C ASP A 57 2.48 -7.62 -4.05
N ILE A 58 2.05 -7.02 -2.94
CA ILE A 58 0.63 -6.85 -2.59
C ILE A 58 -0.10 -5.98 -3.61
N SER A 59 0.42 -4.78 -3.90
CA SER A 59 -0.25 -3.83 -4.79
C SER A 59 -0.28 -4.33 -6.25
N ALA A 60 0.77 -5.03 -6.70
CA ALA A 60 0.78 -5.67 -8.00
C ALA A 60 -0.26 -6.81 -8.07
N PHE A 61 -0.38 -7.61 -7.01
CA PHE A 61 -1.42 -8.64 -6.92
C PHE A 61 -2.84 -8.04 -6.96
N GLU A 62 -3.07 -6.94 -6.25
CA GLU A 62 -4.35 -6.22 -6.31
C GLU A 62 -4.63 -5.72 -7.72
N PHE A 63 -3.66 -5.04 -8.34
CA PHE A 63 -3.79 -4.50 -9.69
C PHE A 63 -4.09 -5.56 -10.74
N GLU A 64 -3.37 -6.69 -10.73
CA GLU A 64 -3.60 -7.83 -11.64
C GLU A 64 -5.01 -8.40 -11.53
N ASN A 65 -5.64 -8.26 -10.36
CA ASN A 65 -7.00 -8.71 -10.11
C ASN A 65 -8.05 -7.60 -10.29
N GLY A 66 -7.66 -6.45 -10.86
CA GLY A 66 -8.55 -5.31 -11.09
C GLY A 66 -8.97 -4.56 -9.83
N ARG A 67 -8.13 -4.60 -8.79
CA ARG A 67 -8.36 -3.97 -7.47
C ARG A 67 -7.34 -2.84 -7.22
N PRO A 68 -7.66 -1.85 -6.36
CA PRO A 68 -6.80 -0.69 -6.13
C PRO A 68 -5.54 -1.01 -5.32
N LEU A 69 -4.52 -0.16 -5.47
CA LEU A 69 -3.21 -0.33 -4.83
C LEU A 69 -3.29 -0.07 -3.32
N LEU A 70 -3.18 -1.12 -2.49
CA LEU A 70 -3.21 -0.97 -1.03
C LEU A 70 -2.03 -0.15 -0.48
N SER A 71 -0.90 -0.14 -1.18
CA SER A 71 0.28 0.66 -0.79
C SER A 71 0.04 2.17 -0.81
N SER A 72 -1.06 2.66 -1.40
CA SER A 72 -1.43 4.09 -1.34
C SER A 72 -1.86 4.54 0.06
N LEU A 73 -2.04 3.61 1.02
CA LEU A 73 -2.36 3.94 2.42
C LEU A 73 -1.09 4.10 3.28
N VAL A 74 0.09 3.85 2.72
CA VAL A 74 1.35 3.80 3.47
C VAL A 74 2.20 5.05 3.19
N LEU A 75 2.44 5.82 4.24
CA LEU A 75 3.11 7.12 4.16
C LEU A 75 4.47 7.11 4.86
N ARG A 76 5.34 8.03 4.45
CA ARG A 76 6.58 8.35 5.16
C ARG A 76 6.26 9.12 6.44
N ALA A 77 6.99 8.80 7.50
CA ALA A 77 6.96 9.61 8.71
C ALA A 77 7.59 10.99 8.43
N GLY A 78 6.98 12.05 8.97
CA GLY A 78 7.51 13.42 8.94
C GLY A 78 6.82 14.34 7.94
N ASP A 79 6.64 13.90 6.70
CA ASP A 79 6.01 14.69 5.64
C ASP A 79 4.64 14.17 5.18
N ASN A 80 4.23 12.98 5.63
CA ASN A 80 2.96 12.34 5.30
C ASN A 80 2.73 12.16 3.79
N TYR A 81 3.81 11.97 3.02
CA TYR A 81 3.76 11.60 1.60
C TYR A 81 4.16 10.15 1.38
N GLU A 82 3.72 9.58 0.27
CA GLU A 82 4.16 8.27 -0.20
C GLU A 82 5.66 8.29 -0.55
N GLY A 83 6.31 7.14 -0.35
CA GLY A 83 7.70 6.96 -0.76
C GLY A 83 7.84 6.86 -2.30
N ASP A 84 9.05 7.14 -2.83
CA ASP A 84 9.35 6.98 -4.26
C ASP A 84 9.02 5.58 -4.79
N GLY A 85 9.09 4.55 -3.94
CA GLY A 85 8.72 3.19 -4.30
C GLY A 85 7.27 3.04 -4.76
N PHE A 86 6.34 3.81 -4.19
CA PHE A 86 4.93 3.81 -4.61
C PHE A 86 4.79 4.27 -6.07
N TYR A 87 5.40 5.39 -6.41
CA TYR A 87 5.34 5.93 -7.77
C TYR A 87 6.10 5.08 -8.78
N LYS A 88 7.23 4.46 -8.38
CA LYS A 88 7.97 3.54 -9.24
C LYS A 88 7.17 2.28 -9.54
N LEU A 89 6.50 1.71 -8.53
CA LEU A 89 5.56 0.62 -8.75
C LEU A 89 4.44 1.04 -9.70
N ALA A 90 3.87 2.24 -9.53
CA ALA A 90 2.84 2.73 -10.44
C ALA A 90 3.34 2.85 -11.89
N GLU A 91 4.59 3.25 -12.10
CA GLU A 91 5.21 3.24 -13.43
C GLU A 91 5.34 1.81 -13.99
N GLU A 92 5.80 0.85 -13.19
CA GLU A 92 5.92 -0.56 -13.57
C GLU A 92 4.56 -1.19 -13.94
N LEU A 93 3.48 -0.78 -13.26
CA LEU A 93 2.11 -1.22 -13.53
C LEU A 93 1.44 -0.48 -14.70
N GLY A 94 2.12 0.49 -15.32
CA GLY A 94 1.65 1.18 -16.52
C GLY A 94 0.79 2.42 -16.28
N PHE A 95 0.79 3.01 -15.08
CA PHE A 95 0.06 4.26 -14.79
C PHE A 95 0.73 5.51 -15.41
N GLY A 96 2.00 5.41 -15.80
CA GLY A 96 2.78 6.49 -16.40
C GLY A 96 4.06 6.80 -15.62
N SER A 97 4.80 7.82 -16.05
CA SER A 97 6.13 8.07 -15.49
C SER A 97 6.09 8.45 -14.01
N TRP A 98 6.88 7.79 -13.16
CA TRP A 98 6.86 7.98 -11.71
C TRP A 98 7.17 9.43 -11.31
N LYS A 99 8.10 10.09 -12.01
CA LYS A 99 8.46 11.50 -11.77
C LYS A 99 7.31 12.44 -12.11
N ARG A 100 6.53 12.11 -13.14
CA ARG A 100 5.36 12.88 -13.54
C ARG A 100 4.24 12.72 -12.52
N LEU A 101 3.90 11.47 -12.19
CA LEU A 101 2.87 11.13 -11.19
C LEU A 101 3.13 11.84 -9.86
N LYS A 102 4.38 11.78 -9.36
CA LYS A 102 4.79 12.44 -8.12
C LYS A 102 4.71 13.97 -8.20
N LYS A 103 5.01 14.56 -9.36
CA LYS A 103 5.01 16.02 -9.53
C LYS A 103 3.58 16.57 -9.64
N GLU A 104 2.66 15.82 -10.24
CA GLU A 104 1.27 16.23 -10.40
C GLU A 104 0.54 16.33 -9.05
N GLY A 105 0.88 15.48 -8.08
CA GLY A 105 0.35 15.54 -6.71
C GLY A 105 -1.14 15.16 -6.58
N THR A 106 -1.75 14.64 -7.65
CA THR A 106 -3.14 14.18 -7.65
C THR A 106 -3.24 12.65 -7.64
N PHE A 107 -2.23 11.98 -8.18
CA PHE A 107 -2.25 10.53 -8.39
C PHE A 107 -2.41 9.77 -7.07
N GLU A 108 -1.61 10.08 -6.06
CA GLU A 108 -1.67 9.42 -4.76
C GLU A 108 -3.04 9.59 -4.08
N ILE A 109 -3.62 10.80 -4.16
CA ILE A 109 -4.92 11.11 -3.58
C ILE A 109 -6.02 10.30 -4.29
N GLU A 110 -5.94 10.18 -5.61
CA GLU A 110 -6.89 9.36 -6.38
C GLU A 110 -6.77 7.87 -6.06
N GLN A 111 -5.55 7.33 -5.94
CA GLN A 111 -5.35 5.92 -5.58
C GLN A 111 -5.83 5.64 -4.17
N MET A 112 -5.54 6.51 -3.21
CA MET A 112 -6.02 6.42 -1.83
C MET A 112 -7.55 6.40 -1.76
N LYS A 113 -8.22 7.32 -2.49
CA LYS A 113 -9.69 7.35 -2.58
C LYS A 113 -10.24 6.06 -3.19
N LYS A 114 -9.71 5.61 -4.32
CA LYS A 114 -10.13 4.34 -4.96
C LYS A 114 -9.96 3.14 -4.01
N CYS A 115 -8.85 3.10 -3.27
CA CYS A 115 -8.57 2.06 -2.29
C CYS A 115 -9.64 2.05 -1.19
N ILE A 116 -9.87 3.19 -0.55
CA ILE A 116 -10.86 3.34 0.52
C ILE A 116 -12.27 3.01 0.03
N GLU A 117 -12.68 3.55 -1.11
CA GLU A 117 -14.02 3.32 -1.69
C GLU A 117 -14.24 1.83 -2.00
N PHE A 118 -13.25 1.18 -2.63
CA PHE A 118 -13.35 -0.22 -3.01
C PHE A 118 -13.48 -1.13 -1.79
N TRP A 119 -12.64 -0.93 -0.77
CA TRP A 119 -12.58 -1.81 0.39
C TRP A 119 -13.61 -1.50 1.47
N THR A 120 -14.14 -0.27 1.51
CA THR A 120 -15.30 0.07 2.35
C THR A 120 -16.58 -0.57 1.83
N ASN A 121 -16.69 -0.83 0.52
CA ASN A 121 -17.81 -1.56 -0.05
C ASN A 121 -17.88 -2.99 0.53
N ASN A 122 -18.96 -3.30 1.25
CA ASN A 122 -19.13 -4.59 1.91
C ASN A 122 -19.13 -5.77 0.94
N SER A 123 -19.65 -5.62 -0.28
CA SER A 123 -19.65 -6.71 -1.27
C SER A 123 -18.22 -7.06 -1.69
N ASN A 124 -17.41 -6.05 -2.03
CA ASN A 124 -16.00 -6.24 -2.38
C ASN A 124 -15.19 -6.83 -1.22
N TYR A 125 -15.39 -6.31 -0.01
CA TYR A 125 -14.71 -6.80 1.18
C TYR A 125 -14.95 -8.30 1.42
N HIS A 126 -16.21 -8.73 1.48
CA HIS A 126 -16.52 -10.15 1.72
C HIS A 126 -16.05 -11.04 0.57
N LYS A 127 -16.05 -10.52 -0.67
CA LYS A 127 -15.65 -11.28 -1.85
C LYS A 127 -14.14 -11.47 -1.98
N TYR A 128 -13.33 -10.46 -1.60
CA TYR A 128 -11.91 -10.42 -1.96
C TYR A 128 -10.94 -10.40 -0.78
N LYS A 129 -11.41 -10.24 0.48
CA LYS A 129 -10.52 -10.14 1.63
C LYS A 129 -9.64 -11.38 1.84
N GLU A 130 -10.21 -12.57 1.73
CA GLU A 130 -9.50 -13.83 2.06
C GLU A 130 -8.86 -14.53 0.85
N VAL A 131 -8.90 -13.87 -0.32
CA VAL A 131 -8.26 -14.34 -1.56
C VAL A 131 -6.76 -14.08 -1.52
#